data_AF-A0A3E2NWG4-F1
#
_entry.id   AF-A0A3E2NWG4-F1
#
_cell.length_a   1.000
_cell.length_b   1.000
_cell.length_c   1.000
_cell.angle_alpha   90.00
_cell.angle_beta   90.00
_cell.angle_gamma   90.00
#
_symmetry.space_group_name_H-M   'P 1'
#
loop_
_entity.id
_entity.type
_entity.pdbx_description
1 polymer ?
#
loop_
_entity_poly.entity_id
_entity_poly.type
_entity_poly.pdbx_seq_one_letter_code
_entity_poly.pdbx_strand_id
1 'polypeptide(L)'
;MKFLASFVLIAWAVTGLYLGIGGLTKLDTDENFKDIQKRKTELELKKFNPPITVKEIPIDNEYDYQIFTLHQGIEEYFTWTVILPRFAALSITAMSFGLLGAVVFLLKSLALNKEDITKIKYLSLPTLGILTGMVVLGLSYILPTIIVEGATEIRPITLMFFCLFCGICSENFYKKIDDLFEKLFKSK
;
A
#
# COMPACT_ATOMS: atom_id res chain seq x y z
N MET A 1 25.83 -9.40 17.37
CA MET A 1 25.18 -9.51 16.04
C MET A 1 23.69 -9.88 16.11
N LYS A 2 23.26 -10.88 16.90
CA LYS A 2 21.83 -11.28 16.98
C LYS A 2 20.89 -10.12 17.40
N PHE A 3 21.27 -9.34 18.40
CA PHE A 3 20.49 -8.18 18.87
C PHE A 3 20.32 -7.10 17.77
N LEU A 4 21.39 -6.81 17.02
CA LEU A 4 21.35 -5.86 15.91
C LEU A 4 20.39 -6.31 14.80
N ALA A 5 20.45 -7.59 14.41
CA ALA A 5 19.56 -8.14 13.38
C ALA A 5 18.08 -8.08 13.79
N SER A 6 17.77 -8.42 15.05
CA SER A 6 16.41 -8.29 15.57
C SER A 6 15.93 -6.84 15.59
N PHE A 7 16.78 -5.91 16.00
CA PHE A 7 16.44 -4.48 16.00
C PHE A 7 16.14 -3.97 14.58
N VAL A 8 16.98 -4.34 13.60
CA VAL A 8 16.77 -3.97 12.19
C VAL A 8 15.47 -4.55 11.64
N LEU A 9 15.13 -5.81 11.96
CA LEU A 9 13.87 -6.41 11.52
C LEU A 9 12.64 -5.72 12.12
N ILE A 10 12.71 -5.34 13.40
CA ILE A 10 11.64 -4.58 14.05
C ILE A 10 11.51 -3.20 13.39
N ALA A 11 12.63 -2.52 13.12
CA ALA A 11 12.62 -1.24 12.42
C ALA A 11 11.98 -1.36 11.03
N TRP A 12 12.31 -2.40 10.25
CA TRP A 12 11.66 -2.69 8.97
C TRP A 12 10.16 -2.95 9.12
N ALA A 13 9.75 -3.76 10.11
CA ALA A 13 8.33 -4.04 10.34
C ALA A 13 7.55 -2.77 10.70
N VAL A 14 8.06 -1.95 11.61
CA VAL A 14 7.41 -0.72 12.07
C VAL A 14 7.33 0.31 10.93
N THR A 15 8.43 0.53 10.21
CA THR A 15 8.46 1.47 9.08
C THR A 15 7.53 1.01 7.95
N GLY A 16 7.55 -0.27 7.58
CA GLY A 16 6.64 -0.83 6.58
C GLY A 16 5.17 -0.72 6.98
N LEU A 17 4.83 -0.98 8.25
CA LEU A 17 3.46 -0.80 8.75
C LEU A 17 3.02 0.66 8.71
N TYR A 18 3.86 1.57 9.23
CA TYR A 18 3.53 2.99 9.29
C TYR A 18 3.35 3.60 7.90
N LEU A 19 4.30 3.36 6.98
CA LEU A 19 4.24 3.88 5.62
C LEU A 19 3.16 3.18 4.78
N GLY A 20 2.98 1.87 4.96
CA GLY A 20 1.98 1.09 4.25
C GLY A 20 0.55 1.47 4.62
N ILE A 21 0.26 1.59 5.91
CA ILE A 21 -1.07 2.02 6.40
C ILE A 21 -1.32 3.47 6.00
N GLY A 22 -0.36 4.38 6.20
CA GLY A 22 -0.53 5.78 5.81
C GLY A 22 -0.80 5.95 4.32
N GLY A 23 -0.05 5.25 3.47
CA GLY A 23 -0.29 5.21 2.03
C GLY A 23 -1.67 4.65 1.67
N LEU A 24 -2.11 3.56 2.32
CA LEU A 24 -3.42 2.96 2.10
C LEU A 24 -4.56 3.91 2.50
N THR A 25 -4.47 4.55 3.67
CA THR A 25 -5.48 5.51 4.16
C THR A 25 -5.62 6.70 3.21
N LYS A 26 -4.50 7.21 2.66
CA LYS A 26 -4.53 8.26 1.65
C LYS A 26 -5.23 7.82 0.37
N LEU A 27 -4.99 6.60 -0.09
CA LEU A 27 -5.61 6.07 -1.29
C LEU A 27 -7.11 5.84 -1.12
N ASP A 28 -7.52 5.28 0.01
CA ASP A 28 -8.93 5.08 0.37
C ASP A 28 -9.66 6.42 0.46
N THR A 29 -9.01 7.43 1.04
CA THR A 29 -9.51 8.80 1.06
C THR A 29 -9.68 9.38 -0.34
N ASP A 30 -8.67 9.27 -1.20
CA ASP A 30 -8.76 9.81 -2.56
C ASP A 30 -9.90 9.14 -3.35
N GLU A 31 -10.18 7.86 -3.08
CA GLU A 31 -11.34 7.14 -3.64
C GLU A 31 -12.67 7.64 -3.08
N ASN A 32 -12.77 7.74 -1.75
CA ASN A 32 -13.95 8.29 -1.07
C ASN A 32 -14.24 9.73 -1.51
N PHE A 33 -13.21 10.57 -1.69
CA PHE A 33 -13.34 11.93 -2.18
C PHE A 33 -13.90 11.97 -3.60
N LYS A 34 -13.41 11.11 -4.50
CA LYS A 34 -13.97 10.98 -5.86
C LYS A 34 -15.43 10.56 -5.84
N ASP A 35 -15.80 9.65 -4.96
CA ASP A 35 -17.18 9.18 -4.86
C ASP A 35 -18.13 10.23 -4.25
N ILE A 36 -17.66 10.97 -3.25
CA ILE A 36 -18.37 12.16 -2.73
C ILE A 36 -18.55 13.21 -3.84
N GLN A 37 -17.52 13.44 -4.66
CA GLN A 37 -17.57 14.38 -5.77
C GLN A 37 -18.55 13.94 -6.87
N LYS A 38 -18.66 12.64 -7.17
CA LYS A 38 -19.68 12.11 -8.10
C LYS A 38 -21.10 12.31 -7.57
N ARG A 39 -21.28 12.27 -6.25
CA ARG A 39 -22.58 12.44 -5.57
C ARG A 39 -22.87 13.87 -5.14
N LYS A 40 -22.04 14.84 -5.55
CA LYS A 40 -22.12 16.24 -5.14
C LYS A 40 -23.54 16.80 -5.20
N THR A 41 -24.22 16.67 -6.35
CA THR A 41 -25.57 17.20 -6.55
C THR A 41 -26.62 16.57 -5.64
N GLU A 42 -26.47 15.28 -5.27
CA GLU A 42 -27.37 14.60 -4.33
C GLU A 42 -27.13 15.07 -2.89
N LEU A 43 -25.85 15.22 -2.50
CA LEU A 43 -25.43 15.54 -1.14
C LEU A 43 -25.63 17.02 -0.79
N GLU A 44 -25.50 17.93 -1.77
CA GLU A 44 -25.80 19.37 -1.58
C GLU A 44 -27.29 19.63 -1.33
N LEU A 45 -28.17 18.77 -1.82
CA LEU A 45 -29.62 18.87 -1.60
C LEU A 45 -30.04 18.37 -0.21
N LYS A 46 -29.24 17.51 0.43
CA LYS A 46 -29.45 17.04 1.80
C LYS A 46 -28.85 18.03 2.79
N LYS A 47 -29.66 19.03 3.15
CA LYS A 47 -29.31 20.03 4.14
C LYS A 47 -29.61 19.54 5.55
N PHE A 48 -28.71 19.82 6.49
CA PHE A 48 -28.97 19.60 7.91
C PHE A 48 -29.85 20.72 8.44
N ASN A 49 -30.89 20.35 9.20
CA ASN A 49 -31.76 21.34 9.84
C ASN A 49 -32.11 20.86 11.26
N PRO A 50 -31.49 21.41 12.32
CA PRO A 50 -30.54 22.53 12.33
C PRO A 50 -29.13 22.16 11.78
N PRO A 51 -28.32 23.16 11.37
CA PRO A 51 -26.96 22.93 10.90
C PRO A 51 -26.06 22.35 12.00
N ILE A 52 -25.18 21.43 11.62
CA ILE A 52 -24.27 20.76 12.54
C ILE A 52 -23.00 21.61 12.65
N THR A 53 -22.57 21.89 13.88
CA THR A 53 -21.32 22.63 14.12
C THR A 53 -20.19 21.64 14.40
N VAL A 54 -19.15 21.63 13.57
CA VAL A 54 -17.94 20.83 13.79
C VAL A 54 -16.75 21.78 13.94
N LYS A 55 -16.07 21.75 15.10
CA LYS A 55 -14.98 22.68 15.45
C LYS A 55 -15.33 24.16 15.19
N GLU A 56 -16.50 24.60 15.68
CA GLU A 56 -17.01 25.98 15.58
C GLU A 56 -17.36 26.46 14.16
N ILE A 57 -17.23 25.62 13.13
CA ILE A 57 -17.65 25.92 11.77
C ILE A 57 -19.07 25.36 11.57
N PRO A 58 -20.05 26.20 11.19
CA PRO A 58 -21.39 25.74 10.84
C PRO A 58 -21.36 25.01 9.49
N ILE A 59 -21.85 23.78 9.47
CA ILE A 59 -21.97 22.96 8.27
C ILE A 59 -23.45 22.75 7.95
N ASP A 60 -23.87 23.28 6.81
CA ASP A 60 -25.29 23.33 6.41
C ASP A 60 -25.72 22.15 5.53
N ASN A 61 -24.77 21.44 4.92
CA ASN A 61 -25.06 20.37 3.96
C ASN A 61 -24.23 19.11 4.25
N GLU A 62 -24.74 17.97 3.77
CA GLU A 62 -24.09 16.66 3.98
C GLU A 62 -22.77 16.54 3.21
N TYR A 63 -22.63 17.25 2.09
CA TYR A 63 -21.42 17.27 1.26
C TYR A 63 -20.21 17.83 2.03
N ASP A 64 -20.34 19.03 2.56
CA ASP A 64 -19.29 19.74 3.32
C ASP A 64 -18.94 18.98 4.60
N TYR A 65 -19.93 18.36 5.24
CA TYR A 65 -19.70 17.52 6.42
C TYR A 65 -18.82 16.30 6.09
N GLN A 66 -19.13 15.60 4.98
CA GLN A 66 -18.37 14.43 4.56
C GLN A 66 -16.94 14.81 4.14
N ILE A 67 -16.76 15.90 3.39
CA ILE A 67 -15.42 16.40 3.00
C ILE A 67 -14.58 16.78 4.22
N PHE A 68 -15.20 17.47 5.18
CA PHE A 68 -14.52 17.93 6.40
C PHE A 68 -14.10 16.76 7.30
N THR A 69 -15.00 15.80 7.51
CA THR A 69 -14.71 14.59 8.29
C THR A 69 -13.58 13.76 7.65
N LEU A 70 -13.59 13.67 6.32
CA LEU A 70 -12.58 12.94 5.56
C LEU A 70 -11.18 13.55 5.70
N HIS A 71 -11.06 14.89 5.64
CA HIS A 71 -9.78 15.56 5.82
C HIS A 71 -9.25 15.47 7.24
N GLN A 72 -10.11 15.62 8.24
CA GLN A 72 -9.69 15.60 9.66
C GLN A 72 -9.15 14.24 10.09
N GLY A 73 -9.77 13.14 9.65
CA GLY A 73 -9.35 11.79 10.04
C GLY A 73 -7.90 11.44 9.62
N ILE A 74 -7.40 12.05 8.55
CA ILE A 74 -6.06 11.76 8.00
C ILE A 74 -5.02 12.69 8.60
N GLU A 75 -5.34 13.98 8.72
CA GLU A 75 -4.42 14.99 9.24
C GLU A 75 -3.96 14.67 10.66
N GLU A 76 -4.82 14.03 11.47
CA GLU A 76 -4.52 13.67 12.86
C GLU A 76 -3.43 12.60 13.02
N TYR A 77 -3.31 11.63 12.09
CA TYR A 77 -2.39 10.49 12.23
C TYR A 77 -1.30 10.42 11.15
N PHE A 78 -1.58 10.94 9.95
CA PHE A 78 -0.73 10.79 8.77
C PHE A 78 -0.57 12.10 8.00
N THR A 79 -0.18 13.18 8.67
CA THR A 79 -0.01 14.52 8.08
C THR A 79 0.86 14.54 6.83
N TRP A 80 1.88 13.66 6.76
CA TRP A 80 2.77 13.56 5.60
C TRP A 80 2.07 13.07 4.32
N THR A 81 0.94 12.38 4.45
CA THR A 81 0.21 11.81 3.30
C THR A 81 -0.64 12.84 2.56
N VAL A 82 -0.97 13.96 3.20
CA VAL A 82 -1.89 14.98 2.67
C VAL A 82 -1.34 15.61 1.39
N ILE A 83 -0.04 15.87 1.34
CA ILE A 83 0.65 16.54 0.22
C ILE A 83 1.05 15.53 -0.87
N LEU A 84 0.90 14.23 -0.61
CA LEU A 84 1.47 13.20 -1.44
C LEU A 84 0.59 12.91 -2.67
N PRO A 85 1.13 12.92 -3.90
CA PRO A 85 0.34 12.56 -5.08
C PRO A 85 -0.05 11.08 -5.05
N ARG A 86 -1.23 10.74 -5.58
CA ARG A 86 -1.79 9.37 -5.58
C ARG A 86 -0.81 8.29 -6.05
N PHE A 87 -0.03 8.58 -7.11
CA PHE A 87 0.98 7.64 -7.63
C PHE A 87 2.11 7.36 -6.63
N ALA A 88 2.57 8.40 -5.92
CA ALA A 88 3.58 8.22 -4.86
C ALA A 88 2.99 7.42 -3.69
N ALA A 89 1.72 7.64 -3.34
CA ALA A 89 1.05 6.89 -2.29
C ALA A 89 0.92 5.41 -2.66
N LEU A 90 0.55 5.09 -3.91
CA LEU A 90 0.54 3.72 -4.44
C LEU A 90 1.93 3.08 -4.39
N SER A 91 2.95 3.81 -4.81
CA SER A 91 4.33 3.32 -4.81
C SER A 91 4.83 3.00 -3.40
N ILE A 92 4.65 3.94 -2.45
CA ILE A 92 5.02 3.74 -1.05
C ILE A 92 4.25 2.57 -0.43
N THR A 93 2.95 2.47 -0.71
CA THR A 93 2.11 1.37 -0.26
C THR A 93 2.62 0.03 -0.78
N ALA A 94 2.89 -0.07 -2.08
CA ALA A 94 3.39 -1.29 -2.72
C ALA A 94 4.77 -1.72 -2.17
N MET A 95 5.69 -0.76 -2.04
CA MET A 95 7.01 -0.98 -1.44
C MET A 95 6.91 -1.47 0.00
N SER A 96 6.07 -0.83 0.80
CA SER A 96 5.91 -1.13 2.22
C SER A 96 5.29 -2.50 2.46
N PHE A 97 4.26 -2.87 1.70
CA PHE A 97 3.66 -4.20 1.82
C PHE A 97 4.53 -5.31 1.21
N GLY A 98 5.28 -5.03 0.14
CA GLY A 98 6.30 -5.94 -0.37
C GLY A 98 7.39 -6.21 0.67
N LEU A 99 7.85 -5.17 1.35
CA LEU A 99 8.77 -5.27 2.48
C LEU A 99 8.18 -6.11 3.63
N LEU A 100 6.96 -5.80 4.07
CA LEU A 100 6.31 -6.53 5.16
C LEU A 100 6.17 -8.01 4.83
N GLY A 101 5.82 -8.34 3.58
CA GLY A 101 5.77 -9.72 3.12
C GLY A 101 7.11 -10.45 3.28
N ALA A 102 8.22 -9.79 2.88
CA ALA A 102 9.56 -10.35 3.05
C ALA A 102 9.97 -10.47 4.53
N VAL A 103 9.56 -9.53 5.38
CA VAL A 103 9.77 -9.61 6.84
C VAL A 103 8.99 -10.78 7.44
N VAL A 104 7.75 -11.01 7.03
CA VAL A 104 6.95 -12.18 7.46
C VAL A 104 7.60 -13.49 7.03
N PHE A 105 8.12 -13.56 5.80
CA PHE A 105 8.89 -14.72 5.33
C PHE A 105 10.13 -14.97 6.20
N LEU A 106 10.88 -13.92 6.53
CA LEU A 106 12.04 -14.02 7.41
C LEU A 106 11.68 -14.51 8.81
N LEU A 107 10.61 -13.96 9.41
CA LEU A 107 10.12 -14.40 10.71
C LEU A 107 9.69 -15.88 10.66
N LYS A 108 9.04 -16.30 9.58
CA LYS A 108 8.67 -17.71 9.35
C LYS A 108 9.90 -18.60 9.27
N SER A 109 10.93 -18.23 8.52
CA SER A 109 12.17 -19.00 8.40
C SER A 109 12.93 -19.10 9.72
N LEU A 110 12.95 -18.01 10.51
CA LEU A 110 13.55 -18.01 11.85
C LEU A 110 12.78 -18.91 12.84
N ALA A 111 11.45 -18.80 12.87
CA ALA A 111 10.62 -19.49 13.85
C ALA A 111 10.42 -20.98 13.52
N LEU A 112 10.19 -21.32 12.26
CA LEU A 112 9.86 -22.69 11.83
C LEU A 112 11.08 -23.48 11.37
N ASN A 113 11.97 -22.86 10.57
CA ASN A 113 13.11 -23.57 9.99
C ASN A 113 14.36 -23.52 10.88
N LYS A 114 14.32 -22.80 12.00
CA LYS A 114 15.42 -22.63 12.97
C LYS A 114 16.74 -22.24 12.31
N GLU A 115 16.66 -21.47 11.23
CA GLU A 115 17.84 -20.95 10.56
C GLU A 115 18.60 -19.97 11.47
N ASP A 116 19.94 -20.03 11.42
CA ASP A 116 20.75 -19.17 12.26
C ASP A 116 20.70 -17.72 11.75
N ILE A 117 20.45 -16.78 12.67
CA ILE A 117 20.28 -15.34 12.38
C ILE A 117 21.48 -14.76 11.60
N THR A 118 22.67 -15.33 11.78
CA THR A 118 23.90 -14.93 11.09
C THR A 118 23.96 -15.33 9.61
N LYS A 119 23.19 -16.34 9.18
CA LYS A 119 23.08 -16.75 7.77
C LYS A 119 21.96 -16.04 7.03
N ILE A 120 21.03 -15.45 7.77
CA ILE A 120 19.87 -14.76 7.21
C ILE A 120 20.24 -13.36 6.74
N LYS A 121 19.92 -13.06 5.47
CA LYS A 121 20.18 -11.78 4.82
C LYS A 121 19.12 -10.73 5.22
N TYR A 122 19.14 -10.29 6.48
CA TYR A 122 18.16 -9.37 7.07
C TYR A 122 18.08 -7.97 6.41
N LEU A 123 19.03 -7.62 5.54
CA LEU A 123 18.98 -6.40 4.71
C LEU A 123 18.55 -6.69 3.27
N SER A 124 19.12 -7.72 2.64
CA SER A 124 18.86 -8.01 1.23
C SER A 124 17.44 -8.53 0.98
N LEU A 125 16.89 -9.35 1.89
CA LEU A 125 15.55 -9.92 1.72
C LEU A 125 14.44 -8.86 1.82
N PRO A 126 14.43 -7.96 2.83
CA PRO A 126 13.43 -6.87 2.87
C PRO A 126 13.55 -5.93 1.67
N THR A 127 14.79 -5.63 1.23
CA THR A 127 15.03 -4.82 0.02
C THR A 127 14.48 -5.50 -1.23
N LEU A 128 14.65 -6.83 -1.34
CA LEU A 128 14.05 -7.61 -2.42
C LEU A 128 12.51 -7.56 -2.36
N GLY A 129 11.94 -7.60 -1.15
CA GLY A 129 10.51 -7.40 -0.91
C GLY A 129 9.99 -6.08 -1.45
N ILE A 130 10.71 -4.97 -1.18
CA ILE A 130 10.41 -3.64 -1.72
C ILE A 130 10.36 -3.68 -3.25
N LEU A 131 11.41 -4.22 -3.88
CA LEU A 131 11.50 -4.30 -5.35
C LEU A 131 10.38 -5.17 -5.92
N THR A 132 10.06 -6.28 -5.26
CA THR A 132 8.95 -7.16 -5.64
C THR A 132 7.63 -6.42 -5.61
N GLY A 133 7.39 -5.62 -4.56
CA GLY A 133 6.20 -4.77 -4.45
C GLY A 133 6.07 -3.80 -5.63
N MET A 134 7.18 -3.17 -6.04
CA MET A 134 7.20 -2.27 -7.21
C MET A 134 6.94 -3.00 -8.52
N VAL A 135 7.51 -4.20 -8.70
CA VAL A 135 7.23 -5.03 -9.88
C VAL A 135 5.75 -5.40 -9.95
N VAL A 136 5.15 -5.78 -8.81
CA VAL A 136 3.72 -6.10 -8.72
C VAL A 136 2.85 -4.88 -9.05
N LEU A 137 3.24 -3.69 -8.58
CA LEU A 137 2.56 -2.44 -8.95
C LEU A 137 2.62 -2.22 -10.47
N GLY A 138 3.81 -2.36 -11.07
CA GLY A 138 4.00 -2.23 -12.52
C GLY A 138 3.16 -3.23 -13.31
N LEU A 139 3.17 -4.51 -12.90
CA LEU A 139 2.33 -5.55 -13.50
C LEU A 139 0.84 -5.22 -13.35
N SER A 140 0.43 -4.66 -12.22
CA SER A 140 -0.96 -4.27 -11.97
C SER A 140 -1.45 -3.12 -12.86
N TYR A 141 -0.54 -2.28 -13.38
CA TYR A 141 -0.87 -1.28 -14.40
C TYR A 141 -0.86 -1.88 -15.80
N ILE A 142 0.05 -2.81 -16.08
CA ILE A 142 0.20 -3.43 -17.40
C ILE A 142 -0.95 -4.41 -17.68
N LEU A 143 -1.35 -5.23 -16.71
CA LEU A 143 -2.37 -6.28 -16.86
C LEU A 143 -3.73 -5.74 -17.33
N PRO A 144 -4.35 -4.73 -16.67
CA PRO A 144 -5.59 -4.14 -17.15
C PRO A 144 -5.42 -3.47 -18.51
N THR A 145 -4.30 -2.77 -18.72
CA THR A 145 -4.01 -2.10 -20.00
C THR A 145 -3.91 -3.08 -21.18
N ILE A 146 -3.47 -4.33 -20.93
CA ILE A 146 -3.36 -5.37 -21.96
C ILE A 146 -4.64 -6.20 -22.09
N ILE A 147 -5.40 -6.42 -21.01
CA ILE A 147 -6.47 -7.42 -20.94
C ILE A 147 -7.89 -6.81 -20.92
N VAL A 148 -8.05 -5.57 -20.47
CA VAL A 148 -9.38 -4.95 -20.26
C VAL A 148 -9.43 -3.52 -20.79
N GLU A 149 -10.12 -3.29 -21.91
CA GLU A 149 -10.57 -1.94 -22.30
C GLU A 149 -11.54 -1.42 -21.22
N GLY A 150 -11.05 -0.56 -20.32
CA GLY A 150 -11.91 0.27 -19.45
C GLY A 150 -11.68 0.16 -17.94
N ALA A 151 -10.89 -0.79 -17.44
CA ALA A 151 -10.54 -0.86 -16.01
C ALA A 151 -9.22 -0.12 -15.74
N THR A 152 -9.29 1.19 -15.54
CA THR A 152 -8.09 2.04 -15.34
C THR A 152 -7.69 2.26 -13.88
N GLU A 153 -8.53 1.86 -12.92
CA GLU A 153 -8.27 2.09 -11.49
C GLU A 153 -7.93 0.81 -10.72
N ILE A 154 -6.75 0.79 -10.12
CA ILE A 154 -6.26 -0.27 -9.24
C ILE A 154 -6.86 -0.06 -7.85
N ARG A 155 -7.56 -1.07 -7.33
CA ARG A 155 -8.07 -1.05 -5.95
C ARG A 155 -6.92 -1.19 -4.93
N PRO A 156 -6.72 -0.23 -4.01
CA PRO A 156 -5.60 -0.20 -3.08
C PRO A 156 -5.50 -1.45 -2.19
N ILE A 157 -6.64 -1.97 -1.72
CA ILE A 157 -6.71 -3.17 -0.90
C ILE A 157 -6.19 -4.39 -1.67
N THR A 158 -6.58 -4.54 -2.94
CA THR A 158 -6.14 -5.64 -3.80
C THR A 158 -4.64 -5.57 -4.04
N LEU A 159 -4.11 -4.37 -4.30
CA LEU A 159 -2.67 -4.14 -4.44
C LEU A 159 -1.91 -4.50 -3.16
N MET A 160 -2.40 -4.07 -1.99
CA MET A 160 -1.82 -4.43 -0.69
C MET A 160 -1.68 -5.96 -0.54
N PHE A 161 -2.75 -6.72 -0.79
CA PHE A 161 -2.72 -8.17 -0.67
C PHE A 161 -1.72 -8.82 -1.65
N PHE A 162 -1.70 -8.38 -2.91
CA PHE A 162 -0.75 -8.91 -3.88
C PHE A 162 0.69 -8.57 -3.53
N CYS A 163 1.00 -7.34 -3.14
CA CYS A 163 2.35 -6.95 -2.74
C CYS A 163 2.82 -7.73 -1.51
N LEU A 164 1.96 -7.92 -0.50
CA LEU A 164 2.28 -8.70 0.69
C LEU A 164 2.50 -10.18 0.36
N PHE A 165 1.62 -10.79 -0.44
CA PHE A 165 1.76 -12.19 -0.85
C PHE A 165 3.00 -12.44 -1.71
N CYS A 166 3.27 -11.55 -2.67
CA CYS A 166 4.46 -11.61 -3.50
C CYS A 166 5.74 -11.36 -2.70
N GLY A 167 5.71 -10.48 -1.69
CA GLY A 167 6.82 -10.30 -0.75
C GLY A 167 7.14 -11.57 0.03
N ILE A 168 6.11 -12.27 0.53
CA ILE A 168 6.26 -13.57 1.21
C ILE A 168 6.87 -14.62 0.26
N CYS A 169 6.46 -14.59 -1.02
CA CYS A 169 6.93 -15.52 -2.05
C CYS A 169 8.10 -14.97 -2.88
N SER A 170 8.80 -13.93 -2.41
CA SER A 170 9.70 -13.12 -3.25
C SER A 170 10.81 -13.94 -3.91
N GLU A 171 11.43 -14.90 -3.21
CA GLU A 171 12.43 -15.79 -3.80
C GLU A 171 11.87 -16.67 -4.92
N ASN A 172 10.69 -17.24 -4.72
CA ASN A 172 10.02 -18.06 -5.73
C ASN A 172 9.52 -17.21 -6.90
N PHE A 173 9.08 -15.99 -6.63
CA PHE A 173 8.64 -15.05 -7.65
C PHE A 173 9.80 -14.64 -8.57
N TYR A 174 10.95 -14.27 -8.00
CA TYR A 174 12.13 -13.93 -8.79
C TYR A 174 12.66 -15.11 -9.58
N LYS A 175 12.72 -16.33 -9.01
CA LYS A 175 13.06 -17.54 -9.78
C LYS A 175 12.12 -17.75 -10.96
N LYS A 176 10.82 -17.57 -10.76
CA LYS A 176 9.83 -17.70 -11.85
C LYS A 176 10.01 -16.62 -12.92
N ILE A 177 10.33 -15.37 -12.54
CA ILE A 177 10.65 -14.33 -13.51
C ILE A 177 11.91 -14.69 -14.28
N ASP A 178 12.96 -15.13 -13.59
CA ASP A 178 14.23 -15.53 -14.19
C ASP A 178 14.04 -16.67 -15.19
N ASP A 179 13.28 -17.71 -14.83
CA ASP A 179 12.89 -18.80 -15.74
C ASP A 179 12.10 -18.32 -16.96
N LEU A 180 11.26 -17.29 -16.80
CA LEU A 180 10.45 -16.71 -17.87
C LEU A 180 11.33 -15.90 -18.84
N PHE A 181 12.27 -15.12 -18.30
CA PHE A 181 13.27 -14.40 -19.06
C PHE A 181 14.22 -15.35 -19.79
N GLU A 182 14.72 -16.39 -19.13
CA GLU A 182 15.54 -17.42 -19.78
C GLU A 182 14.80 -18.05 -20.96
N LYS A 183 13.50 -18.36 -20.83
CA LYS A 183 12.70 -18.91 -21.94
C LYS A 183 12.49 -17.91 -23.08
N LEU A 184 12.27 -16.64 -22.76
CA LEU A 184 12.11 -15.57 -23.76
C LEU A 184 13.40 -15.30 -24.54
N PHE A 185 14.56 -15.36 -23.87
CA PHE A 185 15.85 -15.03 -24.47
C PHE A 185 16.64 -16.24 -25.01
N LYS A 186 16.40 -17.47 -24.51
CA LYS A 186 16.92 -18.72 -25.12
C LYS A 186 16.07 -19.21 -26.29
N SER A 187 14.92 -18.60 -26.58
CA SER A 187 14.14 -18.84 -27.81
C SER A 187 14.70 -18.05 -29.01
N LYS A 188 16.02 -18.11 -29.22
CA LYS A 188 16.70 -17.65 -30.43
C LYS A 188 17.73 -18.68 -30.86
#